data_AF-A0A7W8DKP3-F1
#
_entry.id   AF-A0A7W8DKP3-F1
#
_cell.length_a   1.000
_cell.length_b   1.000
_cell.length_c   1.000
_cell.angle_alpha   90.00
_cell.angle_beta   90.00
_cell.angle_gamma   90.00
#
_symmetry.space_group_name_H-M   'P 1'
#
loop_
_entity.id
_entity.type
_entity.pdbx_description
1 polymer ?
#
loop_
_entity_poly.entity_id
_entity_poly.type
_entity_poly.pdbx_seq_one_letter_code
_entity_poly.pdbx_strand_id
1 'polypeptide(L)'
;MHPTRLLALVFSLLSPVLCSAADDYQPGPDSKPQEGVPKGDVLKFEFKNSKIFPGTVRDYWVYVPKQYTPDKPACVHVNQDGIQNLAPVVFDNLIAKKEIPIIIGVFVMHGRVPSGDPATQLDRYNRSVEYDGLGENYARFILEELLPEVEKITLPDGRPIRLSHDGNDRSIGGSSSGAIAAFTAAWERPEAFSRVFSSIGTYVDQRGGNDYPVMIRKAEPKALRVFLQDGSNDANGTGGNWFLANQEMLSAFEFAGYEVNHVWGDGGHNGKHATAIFPDAMRWLWKDWPKAVTKGTGSRAPVMEVLGAGSEWQLVGEGYGFTEGPAANAKGEVFFTDIPNSRIHKVALDGTVSVFAENTGKANGLMFGPDGRLFACANGNKQIVAYDEAGKMSVIAEGIESNDLCIGQNGNLYVTDPPHKQVWLIKPNGEKSVVDTNDKSGIAFPNGIRLSPDQSLLLVADMRGQFVWSYHIQPDGTLTAKQPYHHLRIVDGLMESGADGMTLDSRGRLYVTTHAGIQFCDQAGRVNGIIAKPQRKWLANVVFGGSNFDELYACNGDKVFKRKTQVKGVRSADAPIKPEKPRL
;
A
#
# COMPACT_ATOMS: atom_id res chain seq x y z
N MET A 1 65.06 62.78 -28.35
CA MET A 1 64.99 61.30 -28.49
C MET A 1 64.43 60.73 -27.20
N HIS A 2 63.42 59.86 -27.34
CA HIS A 2 62.67 59.09 -26.33
C HIS A 2 61.82 59.84 -25.28
N PRO A 3 60.49 59.84 -25.46
CA PRO A 3 59.54 59.83 -24.37
C PRO A 3 59.19 58.40 -23.95
N THR A 4 59.08 58.24 -22.63
CA THR A 4 58.75 57.06 -21.83
C THR A 4 57.41 56.46 -22.24
N ARG A 5 57.39 55.15 -22.57
CA ARG A 5 56.15 54.39 -22.82
C ARG A 5 55.57 53.88 -21.51
N LEU A 6 54.37 54.35 -21.18
CA LEU A 6 53.51 53.86 -20.11
C LEU A 6 52.89 52.52 -20.57
N LEU A 7 53.15 51.43 -19.83
CA LEU A 7 52.48 50.14 -20.05
C LEU A 7 51.06 50.22 -19.49
N ALA A 8 50.04 50.20 -20.35
CA ALA A 8 48.66 49.96 -19.96
C ALA A 8 48.40 48.45 -19.93
N LEU A 9 48.17 47.89 -18.75
CA LEU A 9 47.68 46.52 -18.58
C LEU A 9 46.19 46.48 -18.94
N VAL A 10 45.85 45.82 -20.05
CA VAL A 10 44.46 45.50 -20.41
C VAL A 10 44.06 44.23 -19.68
N PHE A 11 43.19 44.34 -18.68
CA PHE A 11 42.50 43.20 -18.09
C PHE A 11 41.40 42.73 -19.06
N SER A 12 41.62 41.59 -19.71
CA SER A 12 40.61 40.85 -20.45
C SER A 12 39.65 40.17 -19.46
N LEU A 13 38.44 40.72 -19.32
CA LEU A 13 37.30 40.05 -18.70
C LEU A 13 36.85 38.88 -19.60
N LEU A 14 37.43 37.71 -19.37
CA LEU A 14 36.86 36.44 -19.84
C LEU A 14 35.68 36.10 -18.94
N SER A 15 34.48 36.54 -19.33
CA SER A 15 33.24 35.95 -18.80
C SER A 15 33.23 34.48 -19.22
N PRO A 16 33.14 33.51 -18.29
CA PRO A 16 32.90 32.14 -18.67
C PRO A 16 31.48 32.09 -19.23
N VAL A 17 31.36 31.87 -20.54
CA VAL A 17 30.14 31.34 -21.10
C VAL A 17 29.99 29.95 -20.48
N LEU A 18 29.17 29.86 -19.43
CA LEU A 18 28.61 28.59 -18.99
C LEU A 18 27.79 28.08 -20.17
N CYS A 19 28.40 27.32 -21.07
CA CYS A 19 27.68 26.45 -21.96
C CYS A 19 26.96 25.44 -21.06
N SER A 20 25.68 25.67 -20.77
CA SER A 20 24.80 24.56 -20.41
C SER A 20 24.97 23.51 -21.51
N ALA A 21 25.35 22.29 -21.12
CA ALA A 21 25.33 21.17 -22.04
C ALA A 21 23.95 21.11 -22.70
N ALA A 22 23.93 21.02 -24.03
CA ALA A 22 22.71 21.13 -24.79
C ALA A 22 21.87 19.86 -24.57
N ASP A 23 20.57 20.04 -24.30
CA ASP A 23 19.52 19.01 -24.29
C ASP A 23 19.30 18.43 -25.72
N ASP A 24 20.35 17.79 -26.24
CA ASP A 24 20.52 17.26 -27.60
C ASP A 24 20.58 15.72 -27.58
N TYR A 25 19.73 15.09 -26.76
CA TYR A 25 19.59 13.64 -26.75
C TYR A 25 18.98 13.16 -28.06
N GLN A 26 19.74 12.37 -28.82
CA GLN A 26 19.34 11.85 -30.12
C GLN A 26 18.96 10.36 -30.04
N PRO A 27 17.80 9.96 -30.60
CA PRO A 27 17.43 8.55 -30.68
C PRO A 27 18.44 7.72 -31.48
N GLY A 28 18.87 6.60 -30.90
CA GLY A 28 19.79 5.66 -31.53
C GLY A 28 19.18 4.84 -32.67
N PRO A 29 19.95 3.90 -33.27
CA PRO A 29 19.50 3.07 -34.38
C PRO A 29 18.25 2.23 -34.09
N ASP A 30 18.07 1.78 -32.85
CA ASP A 30 16.90 0.98 -32.45
C ASP A 30 15.60 1.78 -32.37
N SER A 31 15.69 3.10 -32.40
CA SER A 31 14.52 3.98 -32.48
C SER A 31 14.18 4.37 -33.92
N LYS A 32 14.85 3.78 -34.93
CA LYS A 32 14.63 4.03 -36.36
C LYS A 32 14.25 2.74 -37.07
N PRO A 33 13.38 2.76 -38.11
CA PRO A 33 13.11 1.57 -38.90
C PRO A 33 14.39 0.97 -39.48
N GLN A 34 14.54 -0.34 -39.39
CA GLN A 34 15.70 -1.08 -39.91
C GLN A 34 15.30 -1.97 -41.07
N GLU A 35 16.19 -2.11 -42.05
CA GLU A 35 15.97 -2.99 -43.21
C GLU A 35 15.78 -4.44 -42.76
N GLY A 36 14.78 -5.12 -43.32
CA GLY A 36 14.46 -6.51 -42.97
C GLY A 36 13.71 -6.72 -41.65
N VAL A 37 13.49 -5.68 -40.85
CA VAL A 37 12.68 -5.77 -39.62
C VAL A 37 11.18 -5.65 -39.97
N PRO A 38 10.33 -6.65 -39.62
CA PRO A 38 8.89 -6.55 -39.83
C PRO A 38 8.27 -5.42 -39.02
N LYS A 39 7.49 -4.57 -39.69
CA LYS A 39 6.79 -3.45 -39.05
C LYS A 39 5.42 -3.85 -38.52
N GLY A 40 5.20 -3.71 -37.21
CA GLY A 40 3.91 -3.95 -36.56
C GLY A 40 2.80 -2.98 -36.99
N ASP A 41 1.56 -3.36 -36.70
CA ASP A 41 0.38 -2.52 -36.95
C ASP A 41 0.06 -1.67 -35.72
N VAL A 42 -0.41 -0.45 -35.93
CA VAL A 42 -0.91 0.43 -34.85
C VAL A 42 -2.35 0.81 -35.18
N LEU A 43 -3.28 0.36 -34.34
CA LEU A 43 -4.71 0.58 -34.50
C LEU A 43 -5.18 1.62 -33.48
N LYS A 44 -5.99 2.60 -33.90
CA LYS A 44 -6.54 3.66 -33.04
C LYS A 44 -8.01 3.37 -32.70
N PHE A 45 -8.38 3.58 -31.45
CA PHE A 45 -9.72 3.40 -30.92
C PHE A 45 -10.08 4.51 -29.92
N GLU A 46 -11.34 4.54 -29.53
CA GLU A 46 -11.87 5.46 -28.52
C GLU A 46 -12.62 4.66 -27.44
N PHE A 47 -12.42 5.01 -26.18
CA PHE A 47 -13.06 4.40 -25.01
C PHE A 47 -13.96 5.43 -24.32
N LYS A 48 -15.25 5.14 -24.14
CA LYS A 48 -16.27 6.12 -23.66
C LYS A 48 -17.02 5.74 -22.38
N ASN A 49 -16.91 4.50 -21.92
CA ASN A 49 -17.86 3.93 -20.95
C ASN A 49 -17.15 3.43 -19.69
N SER A 50 -16.32 4.29 -19.09
CA SER A 50 -15.64 3.90 -17.85
C SER A 50 -16.61 3.96 -16.67
N LYS A 51 -16.65 2.88 -15.89
CA LYS A 51 -17.39 2.83 -14.62
C LYS A 51 -16.53 3.36 -13.48
N ILE A 52 -15.21 3.19 -13.58
CA ILE A 52 -14.24 3.67 -12.60
C ILE A 52 -14.01 5.17 -12.72
N PHE A 53 -14.01 5.71 -13.95
CA PHE A 53 -13.95 7.15 -14.21
C PHE A 53 -15.18 7.59 -15.03
N PRO A 54 -16.36 7.76 -14.39
CA PRO A 54 -17.60 8.05 -15.10
C PRO A 54 -17.54 9.31 -15.97
N GLY A 55 -18.18 9.24 -17.14
CA GLY A 55 -18.34 10.38 -18.07
C GLY A 55 -17.10 10.73 -18.88
N THR A 56 -15.99 9.99 -18.72
CA THR A 56 -14.77 10.24 -19.50
C THR A 56 -14.81 9.57 -20.87
N VAL A 57 -14.28 10.27 -21.88
CA VAL A 57 -13.86 9.71 -23.16
C VAL A 57 -12.33 9.79 -23.29
N ARG A 58 -11.71 8.84 -23.98
CA ARG A 58 -10.26 8.82 -24.25
C ARG A 58 -9.92 8.04 -25.50
N ASP A 59 -8.89 8.50 -26.21
CA ASP A 59 -8.29 7.74 -27.29
C ASP A 59 -7.31 6.70 -26.73
N TYR A 60 -7.22 5.55 -27.39
CA TYR A 60 -6.16 4.58 -27.15
C TYR A 60 -5.68 3.95 -28.45
N TRP A 61 -4.47 3.42 -28.44
CA TRP A 61 -3.85 2.73 -29.56
C TRP A 61 -3.38 1.35 -29.14
N VAL A 62 -3.48 0.40 -30.05
CA VAL A 62 -2.99 -0.97 -29.88
C VAL A 62 -1.94 -1.25 -30.95
N TYR A 63 -0.70 -1.44 -30.52
CA TYR A 63 0.40 -1.91 -31.36
C TYR A 63 0.44 -3.43 -31.34
N VAL A 64 0.45 -4.06 -32.51
CA VAL A 64 0.62 -5.51 -32.65
C VAL A 64 1.83 -5.80 -33.55
N PRO A 65 2.87 -6.49 -33.03
CA PRO A 65 4.04 -6.86 -33.83
C PRO A 65 3.64 -7.89 -34.88
N LYS A 66 4.25 -7.87 -36.06
CA LYS A 66 3.91 -8.83 -37.14
C LYS A 66 4.16 -10.28 -36.74
N GLN A 67 5.12 -10.49 -35.84
CA GLN A 67 5.53 -11.77 -35.30
C GLN A 67 4.52 -12.36 -34.29
N TYR A 68 3.50 -11.61 -33.87
CA TYR A 68 2.46 -12.12 -32.95
C TYR A 68 1.60 -13.21 -33.60
N THR A 69 1.33 -14.27 -32.84
CA THR A 69 0.41 -15.35 -33.20
C THR A 69 -0.54 -15.63 -32.04
N PRO A 70 -1.83 -15.94 -32.31
CA PRO A 70 -2.85 -16.05 -31.27
C PRO A 70 -2.86 -17.38 -30.51
N ASP A 71 -1.87 -18.26 -30.75
CA ASP A 71 -1.67 -19.53 -30.05
C ASP A 71 -1.08 -19.32 -28.64
N LYS A 72 -0.35 -18.22 -28.41
CA LYS A 72 0.17 -17.85 -27.10
C LYS A 72 -0.24 -16.41 -26.74
N PRO A 73 -0.74 -16.16 -25.52
CA PRO A 73 -0.96 -14.80 -25.05
C PRO A 73 0.33 -13.96 -25.11
N ALA A 74 0.25 -12.76 -25.66
CA ALA A 74 1.39 -11.86 -25.80
C ALA A 74 1.76 -11.20 -24.46
N CYS A 75 3.03 -10.88 -24.28
CA CYS A 75 3.42 -9.93 -23.25
C CYS A 75 2.79 -8.56 -23.55
N VAL A 76 2.62 -7.72 -22.52
CA VAL A 76 1.94 -6.42 -22.65
C VAL A 76 2.84 -5.29 -22.19
N HIS A 77 2.83 -4.19 -22.92
CA HIS A 77 3.33 -2.91 -22.46
C HIS A 77 2.20 -1.89 -22.46
N VAL A 78 1.82 -1.37 -21.29
CA VAL A 78 0.84 -0.29 -21.18
C VAL A 78 1.58 1.03 -21.03
N ASN A 79 1.33 2.02 -21.88
CA ASN A 79 1.95 3.34 -21.78
C ASN A 79 0.92 4.47 -21.72
N GLN A 80 1.19 5.42 -20.83
CA GLN A 80 0.26 6.52 -20.57
C GLN A 80 0.55 7.71 -21.51
N ASP A 81 -0.47 8.53 -21.75
CA ASP A 81 -0.43 9.66 -22.69
C ASP A 81 -0.15 9.24 -24.14
N GLY A 82 -0.73 8.10 -24.53
CA GLY A 82 -0.61 7.60 -25.89
C GLY A 82 0.80 7.09 -26.22
N ILE A 83 1.13 7.12 -27.52
CA ILE A 83 2.40 6.58 -28.02
C ILE A 83 3.52 7.56 -27.71
N GLN A 84 4.46 7.13 -26.87
CA GLN A 84 5.68 7.86 -26.51
C GLN A 84 6.92 7.08 -26.95
N ASN A 85 8.09 7.73 -26.88
CA ASN A 85 9.41 7.10 -26.98
C ASN A 85 9.67 6.30 -28.27
N LEU A 86 8.93 6.60 -29.35
CA LEU A 86 8.97 5.83 -30.60
C LEU A 86 8.74 4.32 -30.38
N ALA A 87 7.97 3.98 -29.34
CA ALA A 87 7.85 2.61 -28.83
C ALA A 87 7.50 1.55 -29.90
N PRO A 88 6.59 1.78 -30.88
CA PRO A 88 6.33 0.79 -31.93
C PRO A 88 7.57 0.38 -32.73
N VAL A 89 8.41 1.35 -33.14
CA VAL A 89 9.64 1.07 -33.91
C VAL A 89 10.69 0.40 -33.03
N VAL A 90 10.79 0.81 -31.77
CA VAL A 90 11.68 0.17 -30.79
C VAL A 90 11.26 -1.29 -30.58
N PHE A 91 9.97 -1.56 -30.41
CA PHE A 91 9.46 -2.91 -30.27
C PHE A 91 9.70 -3.75 -31.52
N ASP A 92 9.43 -3.23 -32.72
CA ASP A 92 9.73 -3.93 -33.98
C ASP A 92 11.19 -4.41 -34.01
N ASN A 93 12.13 -3.50 -33.73
CA ASN A 93 13.57 -3.78 -33.78
C ASN A 93 14.01 -4.76 -32.68
N LEU A 94 13.61 -4.54 -31.43
CA LEU A 94 14.03 -5.38 -30.30
C LEU A 94 13.41 -6.79 -30.36
N ILE A 95 12.15 -6.90 -30.82
CA ILE A 95 11.49 -8.19 -31.04
C ILE A 95 12.18 -8.96 -32.16
N ALA A 96 12.51 -8.30 -33.28
CA ALA A 96 13.22 -8.95 -34.39
C ALA A 96 14.61 -9.47 -33.96
N LYS A 97 15.30 -8.74 -33.07
CA LYS A 97 16.57 -9.15 -32.45
C LYS A 97 16.42 -10.19 -31.34
N LYS A 98 15.19 -10.51 -30.90
CA LYS A 98 14.86 -11.39 -29.77
C LYS A 98 15.46 -10.91 -28.43
N GLU A 99 15.61 -9.60 -28.28
CA GLU A 99 16.13 -8.98 -27.06
C GLU A 99 15.02 -8.71 -26.03
N ILE A 100 13.77 -8.67 -26.48
CA ILE A 100 12.55 -8.62 -25.66
C ILE A 100 11.53 -9.63 -26.19
N PRO A 101 10.55 -10.09 -25.38
CA PRO A 101 9.51 -10.99 -25.87
C PRO A 101 8.57 -10.31 -26.87
N ILE A 102 7.73 -11.12 -27.52
CA ILE A 102 6.61 -10.63 -28.32
C ILE A 102 5.67 -9.82 -27.43
N ILE A 103 5.63 -8.50 -27.65
CA ILE A 103 4.86 -7.55 -26.84
C ILE A 103 3.79 -6.88 -27.70
N ILE A 104 2.56 -6.87 -27.18
CA ILE A 104 1.49 -5.96 -27.65
C ILE A 104 1.52 -4.70 -26.80
N GLY A 105 1.58 -3.55 -27.47
CA GLY A 105 1.58 -2.24 -26.81
C GLY A 105 0.16 -1.69 -26.70
N VAL A 106 -0.24 -1.24 -25.53
CA VAL A 106 -1.52 -0.56 -25.26
C VAL A 106 -1.21 0.85 -24.79
N PHE A 107 -1.50 1.84 -25.62
CA PHE A 107 -1.14 3.23 -25.40
C PHE A 107 -2.41 4.04 -25.17
N VAL A 108 -2.58 4.69 -24.02
CA VAL A 108 -3.87 5.27 -23.64
C VAL A 108 -3.72 6.74 -23.24
N MET A 109 -4.60 7.60 -23.77
CA MET A 109 -4.75 8.98 -23.28
C MET A 109 -5.51 8.97 -21.95
N HIS A 110 -5.23 9.96 -21.11
CA HIS A 110 -6.10 10.23 -19.96
C HIS A 110 -7.53 10.54 -20.42
N GLY A 111 -8.49 10.30 -19.54
CA GLY A 111 -9.87 10.73 -19.75
C GLY A 111 -10.01 12.25 -19.91
N ARG A 112 -11.00 12.65 -20.69
CA ARG A 112 -11.60 13.99 -20.67
C ARG A 112 -13.11 13.83 -20.51
N VAL A 113 -13.74 14.67 -19.70
CA VAL A 113 -15.21 14.75 -19.66
C VAL A 113 -15.62 15.79 -20.69
N PRO A 114 -16.32 15.40 -21.77
CA PRO A 114 -16.75 16.34 -22.81
C PRO A 114 -17.58 17.48 -22.23
N SER A 115 -17.35 18.69 -22.71
CA SER A 115 -18.18 19.83 -22.35
C SER A 115 -19.59 19.75 -22.94
N GLY A 116 -20.55 20.43 -22.31
CA GLY A 116 -21.92 20.49 -22.81
C GLY A 116 -22.07 21.36 -24.05
N ASP A 117 -21.19 22.36 -24.20
CA ASP A 117 -21.09 23.23 -25.36
C ASP A 117 -19.61 23.46 -25.76
N PRO A 118 -19.06 22.67 -26.70
CA PRO A 118 -17.67 22.80 -27.14
C PRO A 118 -17.31 24.15 -27.78
N ALA A 119 -18.30 24.96 -28.17
CA ALA A 119 -18.04 26.29 -28.73
C ALA A 119 -17.60 27.30 -27.66
N THR A 120 -18.03 27.11 -26.41
CA THR A 120 -17.79 28.05 -25.31
C THR A 120 -17.12 27.42 -24.08
N GLN A 121 -17.07 26.09 -24.01
CA GLN A 121 -16.60 25.35 -22.85
C GLN A 121 -15.49 24.37 -23.21
N LEU A 122 -14.43 24.36 -22.38
CA LEU A 122 -13.40 23.34 -22.44
C LEU A 122 -13.89 22.04 -21.80
N ASP A 123 -13.42 20.92 -22.34
CA ASP A 123 -13.52 19.64 -21.65
C ASP A 123 -12.79 19.70 -20.30
N ARG A 124 -13.34 18.99 -19.31
CA ARG A 124 -12.62 18.77 -18.05
C ARG A 124 -11.63 17.63 -18.25
N TYR A 125 -10.35 17.96 -18.33
CA TYR A 125 -9.28 16.97 -18.37
C TYR A 125 -9.17 16.21 -17.05
N ASN A 126 -9.10 14.88 -17.13
CA ASN A 126 -9.07 14.00 -15.96
C ASN A 126 -7.66 13.52 -15.61
N ARG A 127 -6.62 13.96 -16.34
CA ARG A 127 -5.24 13.47 -16.21
C ARG A 127 -4.77 13.39 -14.76
N SER A 128 -4.87 14.48 -13.99
CA SER A 128 -4.37 14.47 -12.60
C SER A 128 -5.21 13.60 -11.65
N VAL A 129 -6.51 13.46 -11.91
CA VAL A 129 -7.39 12.58 -11.13
C VAL A 129 -7.10 11.11 -11.43
N GLU A 130 -6.80 10.78 -12.68
CA GLU A 130 -6.51 9.41 -13.10
C GLU A 130 -5.07 9.00 -12.76
N TYR A 131 -4.11 9.91 -12.90
CA TYR A 131 -2.69 9.55 -12.92
C TYR A 131 -1.96 9.86 -11.62
N ASP A 132 -2.24 11.00 -10.99
CA ASP A 132 -1.49 11.45 -9.80
C ASP A 132 -2.10 10.91 -8.49
N GLY A 133 -3.23 10.19 -8.55
CA GLY A 133 -3.82 9.55 -7.36
C GLY A 133 -2.96 8.38 -6.86
N LEU A 134 -2.89 8.20 -5.55
CA LEU A 134 -2.06 7.17 -4.89
C LEU A 134 -2.86 5.89 -4.55
N GLY A 135 -4.05 5.74 -5.15
CA GLY A 135 -4.96 4.61 -4.93
C GLY A 135 -5.04 3.64 -6.11
N GLU A 136 -5.82 2.57 -5.95
CA GLU A 136 -5.92 1.49 -6.94
C GLU A 136 -6.81 1.78 -8.16
N ASN A 137 -7.53 2.91 -8.18
CA ASN A 137 -8.53 3.20 -9.21
C ASN A 137 -7.96 3.12 -10.63
N TYR A 138 -6.76 3.68 -10.86
CA TYR A 138 -6.15 3.62 -12.17
C TYR A 138 -5.77 2.20 -12.58
N ALA A 139 -5.22 1.42 -11.65
CA ALA A 139 -4.90 0.01 -11.89
C ALA A 139 -6.16 -0.80 -12.23
N ARG A 140 -7.25 -0.56 -11.50
CA ARG A 140 -8.56 -1.16 -11.78
C ARG A 140 -9.08 -0.76 -13.15
N PHE A 141 -8.94 0.51 -13.57
CA PHE A 141 -9.35 0.94 -14.90
C PHE A 141 -8.60 0.16 -15.99
N ILE A 142 -7.29 0.02 -15.87
CA ILE A 142 -6.49 -0.74 -16.83
C ILE A 142 -6.94 -2.22 -16.86
N LEU A 143 -7.09 -2.85 -15.69
CA LEU A 143 -7.29 -4.30 -15.57
C LEU A 143 -8.74 -4.75 -15.78
N GLU A 144 -9.72 -3.98 -15.31
CA GLU A 144 -11.15 -4.33 -15.33
C GLU A 144 -11.87 -3.79 -16.57
N GLU A 145 -11.32 -2.76 -17.22
CA GLU A 145 -11.99 -2.07 -18.33
C GLU A 145 -11.15 -2.04 -19.62
N LEU A 146 -9.94 -1.48 -19.58
CA LEU A 146 -9.17 -1.23 -20.80
C LEU A 146 -8.61 -2.50 -21.45
N LEU A 147 -7.86 -3.32 -20.72
CA LEU A 147 -7.27 -4.55 -21.28
C LEU A 147 -8.34 -5.54 -21.75
N PRO A 148 -9.45 -5.77 -21.01
CA PRO A 148 -10.57 -6.56 -21.51
C PRO A 148 -11.22 -6.00 -22.79
N GLU A 149 -11.25 -4.68 -22.96
CA GLU A 149 -11.73 -4.06 -24.21
C GLU A 149 -10.77 -4.33 -25.37
N VAL A 150 -9.45 -4.29 -25.12
CA VAL A 150 -8.43 -4.63 -26.13
C VAL A 150 -8.56 -6.09 -26.60
N GLU A 151 -8.85 -7.04 -25.70
CA GLU A 151 -9.02 -8.46 -26.05
C GLU A 151 -10.28 -8.73 -26.91
N LYS A 152 -11.21 -7.77 -27.05
CA LYS A 152 -12.36 -7.89 -27.97
C LYS A 152 -11.99 -7.56 -29.42
N ILE A 153 -10.84 -6.94 -29.66
CA ILE A 153 -10.42 -6.52 -30.99
C ILE A 153 -10.05 -7.75 -31.82
N THR A 154 -10.61 -7.80 -33.03
CA THR A 154 -10.16 -8.70 -34.10
C THR A 154 -9.32 -7.88 -35.09
N LEU A 155 -8.11 -8.33 -35.37
CA LEU A 155 -7.20 -7.66 -36.30
C LEU A 155 -7.77 -7.68 -37.73
N PRO A 156 -7.32 -6.77 -38.62
CA PRO A 156 -7.81 -6.73 -40.00
C PRO A 156 -7.63 -8.04 -40.78
N ASP A 157 -6.68 -8.88 -40.37
CA ASP A 157 -6.44 -10.21 -40.96
C ASP A 157 -7.20 -11.36 -40.25
N GLY A 158 -8.12 -11.04 -39.36
CA GLY A 158 -8.99 -11.99 -38.66
C GLY A 158 -8.39 -12.60 -37.39
N ARG A 159 -7.12 -12.31 -37.04
CA ARG A 159 -6.52 -12.83 -35.80
C ARG A 159 -7.11 -12.15 -34.56
N PRO A 160 -7.45 -12.89 -33.49
CA PRO A 160 -7.83 -12.29 -32.21
C PRO A 160 -6.61 -11.80 -31.43
N ILE A 161 -6.81 -10.79 -30.59
CA ILE A 161 -5.82 -10.37 -29.58
C ILE A 161 -5.97 -11.23 -28.32
N ARG A 162 -4.86 -11.80 -27.84
CA ARG A 162 -4.77 -12.52 -26.56
C ARG A 162 -3.63 -11.91 -25.75
N LEU A 163 -3.95 -11.36 -24.59
CA LEU A 163 -2.97 -10.73 -23.72
C LEU A 163 -2.63 -11.68 -22.57
N SER A 164 -1.37 -11.73 -22.13
CA SER A 164 -1.03 -12.45 -20.91
C SER A 164 -1.68 -11.77 -19.71
N HIS A 165 -2.10 -12.57 -18.72
CA HIS A 165 -2.70 -12.12 -17.46
C HIS A 165 -1.72 -12.18 -16.27
N ASP A 166 -0.53 -12.72 -16.48
CA ASP A 166 0.55 -12.77 -15.49
C ASP A 166 1.26 -11.41 -15.43
N GLY A 167 1.43 -10.85 -14.22
CA GLY A 167 2.20 -9.62 -14.02
C GLY A 167 3.65 -9.71 -14.48
N ASN A 168 4.24 -10.91 -14.50
CA ASN A 168 5.56 -11.16 -15.06
C ASN A 168 5.61 -11.07 -16.60
N ASP A 169 4.49 -11.02 -17.28
CA ASP A 169 4.42 -10.77 -18.72
C ASP A 169 3.92 -9.35 -19.03
N ARG A 170 3.86 -8.48 -18.02
CA ARG A 170 3.33 -7.12 -18.16
C ARG A 170 4.32 -6.07 -17.68
N SER A 171 4.51 -5.07 -18.51
CA SER A 171 5.20 -3.83 -18.19
C SER A 171 4.26 -2.64 -18.33
N ILE A 172 4.54 -1.58 -17.58
CA ILE A 172 3.80 -0.33 -17.64
C ILE A 172 4.77 0.85 -17.62
N GLY A 173 4.44 1.93 -18.33
CA GLY A 173 5.29 3.10 -18.34
C GLY A 173 4.57 4.41 -18.64
N GLY A 174 5.32 5.49 -18.55
CA GLY A 174 4.86 6.82 -18.90
C GLY A 174 5.87 7.90 -18.51
N SER A 175 5.53 9.13 -18.88
CA SER A 175 6.29 10.34 -18.53
C SER A 175 5.49 11.26 -17.63
N SER A 176 6.14 11.99 -16.72
CA SER A 176 5.44 12.96 -15.85
C SER A 176 4.34 12.28 -15.03
N SER A 177 3.09 12.79 -15.06
CA SER A 177 1.99 12.11 -14.37
C SER A 177 1.77 10.68 -14.86
N GLY A 178 2.06 10.40 -16.14
CA GLY A 178 2.02 9.04 -16.66
C GLY A 178 3.02 8.10 -15.99
N ALA A 179 4.15 8.62 -15.52
CA ALA A 179 5.19 7.85 -14.82
C ALA A 179 4.76 7.48 -13.40
N ILE A 180 4.20 8.42 -12.64
CA ILE A 180 3.60 8.12 -11.33
C ILE A 180 2.40 7.18 -11.50
N ALA A 181 1.53 7.37 -12.50
CA ALA A 181 0.40 6.46 -12.76
C ALA A 181 0.86 5.02 -13.03
N ALA A 182 1.91 4.86 -13.84
CA ALA A 182 2.53 3.57 -14.12
C ALA A 182 3.07 2.92 -12.84
N PHE A 183 3.81 3.69 -12.03
CA PHE A 183 4.31 3.21 -10.76
C PHE A 183 3.19 2.86 -9.77
N THR A 184 2.19 3.73 -9.58
CA THR A 184 1.03 3.50 -8.73
C THR A 184 0.32 2.21 -9.11
N ALA A 185 0.06 1.99 -10.40
CA ALA A 185 -0.64 0.80 -10.86
C ALA A 185 0.13 -0.49 -10.55
N ALA A 186 1.45 -0.49 -10.77
CA ALA A 186 2.30 -1.63 -10.44
C ALA A 186 2.49 -1.80 -8.92
N TRP A 187 2.59 -0.69 -8.18
CA TRP A 187 2.69 -0.70 -6.72
C TRP A 187 1.44 -1.29 -6.10
N GLU A 188 0.26 -0.84 -6.52
CA GLU A 188 -1.01 -1.33 -6.01
C GLU A 188 -1.30 -2.75 -6.49
N ARG A 189 -0.90 -3.13 -7.71
CA ARG A 189 -1.17 -4.44 -8.33
C ARG A 189 0.13 -5.12 -8.81
N PRO A 190 1.06 -5.50 -7.90
CA PRO A 190 2.35 -6.09 -8.29
C PRO A 190 2.18 -7.48 -8.94
N GLU A 191 1.05 -8.15 -8.71
CA GLU A 191 0.68 -9.39 -9.40
C GLU A 191 0.24 -9.17 -10.85
N ALA A 192 -0.06 -7.92 -11.23
CA ALA A 192 -0.55 -7.56 -12.55
C ALA A 192 0.47 -6.76 -13.38
N PHE A 193 1.45 -6.10 -12.75
CA PHE A 193 2.57 -5.43 -13.42
C PHE A 193 3.83 -5.55 -12.57
N SER A 194 4.88 -6.17 -13.11
CA SER A 194 6.16 -6.32 -12.40
C SER A 194 7.28 -5.44 -12.94
N ARG A 195 7.06 -4.71 -14.04
CA ARG A 195 8.07 -3.87 -14.71
C ARG A 195 7.54 -2.47 -14.95
N VAL A 196 8.29 -1.47 -14.48
CA VAL A 196 7.90 -0.05 -14.57
C VAL A 196 8.98 0.75 -15.29
N PHE A 197 8.59 1.47 -16.34
CA PHE A 197 9.42 2.52 -16.95
C PHE A 197 8.87 3.89 -16.53
N SER A 198 9.66 4.68 -15.82
CA SER A 198 9.27 6.00 -15.33
C SER A 198 10.27 7.05 -15.79
N SER A 199 9.80 8.01 -16.60
CA SER A 199 10.59 9.17 -17.03
C SER A 199 10.02 10.47 -16.49
N ILE A 200 10.89 11.37 -16.02
CA ILE A 200 10.57 12.69 -15.46
C ILE A 200 9.35 12.63 -14.52
N GLY A 201 9.33 11.65 -13.61
CA GLY A 201 8.12 11.25 -12.91
C GLY A 201 7.64 12.26 -11.87
N THR A 202 6.31 12.44 -11.77
CA THR A 202 5.66 13.37 -10.82
C THR A 202 5.69 12.83 -9.38
N TYR A 203 6.87 12.62 -8.81
CA TYR A 203 7.03 12.19 -7.41
C TYR A 203 7.12 13.38 -6.43
N VAL A 204 6.63 14.54 -6.88
CA VAL A 204 6.49 15.78 -6.10
C VAL A 204 5.09 15.89 -5.48
N ASP A 205 4.86 16.89 -4.62
CA ASP A 205 3.53 17.14 -4.04
C ASP A 205 2.59 17.86 -5.02
N GLN A 206 2.20 17.15 -6.08
CA GLN A 206 1.14 17.59 -6.97
C GLN A 206 -0.22 17.03 -6.54
N ARG A 207 -0.22 15.79 -6.04
CA ARG A 207 -1.35 15.12 -5.40
C ARG A 207 -0.85 14.08 -4.38
N GLY A 208 0.20 14.43 -3.62
CA GLY A 208 0.84 13.54 -2.66
C GLY A 208 1.90 12.58 -3.22
N GLY A 209 2.40 12.79 -4.45
CA GLY A 209 3.42 11.93 -5.06
C GLY A 209 4.72 11.84 -4.24
N ASN A 210 5.02 12.88 -3.45
CA ASN A 210 6.10 12.94 -2.47
C ASN A 210 5.96 11.96 -1.30
N ASP A 211 4.80 11.32 -1.11
CA ASP A 211 4.64 10.28 -0.09
C ASP A 211 5.32 8.96 -0.48
N TYR A 212 5.53 8.71 -1.78
CA TYR A 212 6.00 7.40 -2.25
C TYR A 212 7.36 6.98 -1.68
N PRO A 213 8.39 7.85 -1.64
CA PRO A 213 9.66 7.49 -1.00
C PRO A 213 9.47 7.00 0.44
N VAL A 214 8.58 7.62 1.21
CA VAL A 214 8.28 7.23 2.59
C VAL A 214 7.48 5.92 2.63
N MET A 215 6.49 5.75 1.75
CA MET A 215 5.71 4.51 1.65
C MET A 215 6.59 3.30 1.31
N ILE A 216 7.50 3.45 0.36
CA ILE A 216 8.44 2.39 -0.05
C ILE A 216 9.32 1.96 1.13
N ARG A 217 9.80 2.92 1.94
CA ARG A 217 10.62 2.65 3.13
C ARG A 217 9.85 1.96 4.28
N LYS A 218 8.51 2.09 4.29
CA LYS A 218 7.63 1.57 5.34
C LYS A 218 6.94 0.26 4.96
N ALA A 219 6.87 -0.07 3.68
CA ALA A 219 6.20 -1.26 3.18
C ALA A 219 7.17 -2.42 2.98
N GLU A 220 6.60 -3.62 2.88
CA GLU A 220 7.33 -4.80 2.43
C GLU A 220 7.75 -4.65 0.96
N PRO A 221 8.92 -5.17 0.56
CA PRO A 221 9.32 -5.20 -0.83
C PRO A 221 8.32 -6.00 -1.69
N LYS A 222 7.85 -5.38 -2.76
CA LYS A 222 6.99 -5.98 -3.79
C LYS A 222 7.87 -6.50 -4.93
N ALA A 223 7.33 -7.43 -5.72
CA ALA A 223 8.03 -8.02 -6.86
C ALA A 223 8.02 -7.06 -8.07
N LEU A 224 8.77 -5.97 -7.94
CA LEU A 224 8.81 -4.89 -8.93
C LEU A 224 10.25 -4.64 -9.39
N ARG A 225 10.38 -4.40 -10.70
CA ARG A 225 11.59 -3.93 -11.35
C ARG A 225 11.30 -2.55 -11.96
N VAL A 226 12.08 -1.55 -11.56
CA VAL A 226 11.80 -0.14 -11.89
C VAL A 226 12.98 0.48 -12.62
N PHE A 227 12.72 1.13 -13.74
CA PHE A 227 13.69 1.94 -14.47
C PHE A 227 13.30 3.42 -14.35
N LEU A 228 14.19 4.24 -13.82
CA LEU A 228 13.98 5.68 -13.63
C LEU A 228 14.78 6.50 -14.64
N GLN A 229 14.22 7.59 -15.12
CA GLN A 229 14.93 8.61 -15.88
C GLN A 229 14.48 9.99 -15.44
N ASP A 230 15.43 10.89 -15.28
CA ASP A 230 15.15 12.31 -15.08
C ASP A 230 16.35 13.17 -15.54
N GLY A 231 16.23 14.50 -15.54
CA GLY A 231 17.27 15.45 -15.92
C GLY A 231 17.48 16.52 -14.85
N SER A 232 18.73 16.96 -14.64
CA SER A 232 19.05 17.94 -13.60
C SER A 232 18.40 19.32 -13.79
N ASN A 233 17.91 19.62 -15.00
CA ASN A 233 17.19 20.85 -15.33
C ASN A 233 15.67 20.64 -15.41
N ASP A 234 15.15 19.53 -14.86
CA ASP A 234 13.71 19.28 -14.78
C ASP A 234 12.98 20.34 -13.92
N ALA A 235 11.65 20.29 -13.93
CA ALA A 235 10.78 21.23 -13.28
C ALA A 235 11.11 21.40 -11.79
N ASN A 236 11.10 22.65 -11.35
CA ASN A 236 11.21 23.03 -9.95
C ASN A 236 10.14 24.09 -9.67
N GLY A 237 9.04 23.66 -9.06
CA GLY A 237 7.85 24.49 -8.90
C GLY A 237 7.24 24.33 -7.52
N THR A 238 5.96 24.71 -7.39
CA THR A 238 5.24 24.70 -6.10
C THR A 238 5.12 23.31 -5.48
N GLY A 239 5.13 22.25 -6.27
CA GLY A 239 5.12 20.87 -5.78
C GLY A 239 6.50 20.36 -5.30
N GLY A 240 7.59 21.07 -5.63
CA GLY A 240 8.96 20.68 -5.32
C GLY A 240 9.85 20.55 -6.57
N ASN A 241 11.05 20.03 -6.36
CA ASN A 241 12.05 19.78 -7.39
C ASN A 241 11.93 18.33 -7.90
N TRP A 242 11.63 18.17 -9.18
CA TRP A 242 11.32 16.88 -9.79
C TRP A 242 12.53 15.96 -9.87
N PHE A 243 13.69 16.51 -10.24
CA PHE A 243 14.94 15.76 -10.26
C PHE A 243 15.30 15.20 -8.87
N LEU A 244 15.19 16.04 -7.83
CA LEU A 244 15.42 15.60 -6.45
C LEU A 244 14.39 14.57 -6.00
N ALA A 245 13.12 14.71 -6.41
CA ALA A 245 12.08 13.73 -6.09
C ALA A 245 12.33 12.35 -6.74
N ASN A 246 12.78 12.31 -8.00
CA ASN A 246 13.17 11.06 -8.67
C ASN A 246 14.44 10.44 -8.04
N GLN A 247 15.38 11.26 -7.57
CA GLN A 247 16.52 10.77 -6.77
C GLN A 247 16.09 10.22 -5.40
N GLU A 248 15.08 10.83 -4.77
CA GLU A 248 14.53 10.33 -3.51
C GLU A 248 13.83 8.97 -3.68
N MET A 249 13.10 8.80 -4.80
CA MET A 249 12.54 7.52 -5.22
C MET A 249 13.63 6.46 -5.39
N LEU A 250 14.71 6.76 -6.11
CA LEU A 250 15.86 5.85 -6.25
C LEU A 250 16.39 5.44 -4.87
N SER A 251 16.65 6.41 -3.99
CA SER A 251 17.15 6.14 -2.64
C SER A 251 16.20 5.26 -1.82
N ALA A 252 14.89 5.44 -1.98
CA ALA A 252 13.89 4.61 -1.33
C ALA A 252 13.87 3.17 -1.87
N PHE A 253 13.97 2.99 -3.19
CA PHE A 253 14.05 1.66 -3.80
C PHE A 253 15.30 0.90 -3.36
N GLU A 254 16.47 1.55 -3.36
CA GLU A 254 17.72 0.97 -2.87
C GLU A 254 17.63 0.62 -1.39
N PHE A 255 17.02 1.50 -0.58
CA PHE A 255 16.79 1.23 0.83
C PHE A 255 15.90 -0.01 1.07
N ALA A 256 14.85 -0.16 0.26
CA ALA A 256 13.92 -1.28 0.34
C ALA A 256 14.38 -2.50 -0.49
N GLY A 257 15.56 -2.46 -1.11
CA GLY A 257 16.16 -3.60 -1.79
C GLY A 257 15.52 -3.97 -3.14
N TYR A 258 14.77 -3.05 -3.76
CA TYR A 258 14.14 -3.28 -5.07
C TYR A 258 15.18 -3.43 -6.17
N GLU A 259 14.80 -4.14 -7.24
CA GLU A 259 15.57 -4.14 -8.46
C GLU A 259 15.30 -2.84 -9.24
N VAL A 260 16.21 -1.89 -9.12
CA VAL A 260 16.10 -0.56 -9.73
C VAL A 260 17.31 -0.25 -10.60
N ASN A 261 17.07 0.47 -11.70
CA ASN A 261 18.12 1.09 -12.51
C ASN A 261 17.68 2.49 -12.91
N HIS A 262 18.63 3.34 -13.29
CA HIS A 262 18.34 4.72 -13.65
C HIS A 262 19.31 5.29 -14.67
N VAL A 263 18.89 6.34 -15.37
CA VAL A 263 19.77 7.20 -16.15
C VAL A 263 19.42 8.66 -15.89
N TRP A 264 20.38 9.41 -15.36
CA TRP A 264 20.26 10.85 -15.15
C TRP A 264 20.88 11.60 -16.31
N GLY A 265 20.16 12.61 -16.80
CA GLY A 265 20.67 13.57 -17.77
C GLY A 265 20.72 14.99 -17.20
N ASP A 266 20.89 15.93 -18.10
CA ASP A 266 20.83 17.39 -17.88
C ASP A 266 19.63 18.05 -18.60
N GLY A 267 18.77 17.26 -19.24
CA GLY A 267 17.57 17.76 -19.92
C GLY A 267 16.54 18.41 -18.98
N GLY A 268 15.62 19.18 -19.55
CA GLY A 268 14.46 19.73 -18.83
C GLY A 268 13.23 18.82 -18.89
N HIS A 269 12.06 19.35 -18.51
CA HIS A 269 10.78 18.60 -18.50
C HIS A 269 10.27 18.25 -19.90
N ASN A 270 10.91 17.28 -20.57
CA ASN A 270 10.56 16.83 -21.91
C ASN A 270 10.96 15.37 -22.17
N GLY A 271 10.48 14.80 -23.28
CA GLY A 271 10.65 13.38 -23.60
C GLY A 271 11.91 13.02 -24.42
N LYS A 272 12.82 13.95 -24.73
CA LYS A 272 13.95 13.68 -25.64
C LYS A 272 14.89 12.60 -25.08
N HIS A 273 15.33 12.78 -23.83
CA HIS A 273 16.23 11.84 -23.18
C HIS A 273 15.58 10.47 -23.00
N ALA A 274 14.34 10.43 -22.48
CA ALA A 274 13.55 9.21 -22.37
C ALA A 274 13.45 8.45 -23.71
N THR A 275 13.16 9.18 -24.80
CA THR A 275 13.10 8.60 -26.16
C THR A 275 14.43 8.02 -26.61
N ALA A 276 15.55 8.67 -26.28
CA ALA A 276 16.88 8.20 -26.66
C ALA A 276 17.27 6.89 -25.94
N ILE A 277 16.92 6.75 -24.66
CA ILE A 277 17.31 5.60 -23.85
C ILE A 277 16.26 4.48 -23.79
N PHE A 278 15.07 4.69 -24.33
CA PHE A 278 13.97 3.73 -24.24
C PHE A 278 14.33 2.31 -24.70
N PRO A 279 15.09 2.09 -25.80
CA PRO A 279 15.52 0.74 -26.18
C PRO A 279 16.32 0.03 -25.08
N ASP A 280 17.25 0.74 -24.43
CA ASP A 280 18.09 0.17 -23.36
C ASP A 280 17.30 -0.05 -22.08
N ALA A 281 16.37 0.84 -21.75
CA ALA A 281 15.44 0.65 -20.64
C ALA A 281 14.57 -0.60 -20.86
N MET A 282 14.07 -0.83 -22.07
CA MET A 282 13.28 -2.02 -22.40
C MET A 282 14.10 -3.31 -22.28
N ARG A 283 15.34 -3.33 -22.80
CA ARG A 283 16.25 -4.47 -22.61
C ARG A 283 16.45 -4.77 -21.14
N TRP A 284 16.71 -3.75 -20.33
CA TRP A 284 16.95 -3.95 -18.91
C TRP A 284 15.70 -4.41 -18.15
N LEU A 285 14.52 -3.85 -18.45
CA LEU A 285 13.28 -4.29 -17.81
C LEU A 285 12.96 -5.75 -18.15
N TRP A 286 13.17 -6.15 -19.40
CA TRP A 286 12.85 -7.50 -19.89
C TRP A 286 13.99 -8.50 -19.77
N LYS A 287 15.14 -8.11 -19.19
CA LYS A 287 16.26 -9.02 -18.97
C LYS A 287 15.82 -10.25 -18.19
N ASP A 288 16.39 -11.39 -18.57
CA ASP A 288 16.15 -12.72 -18.00
C ASP A 288 14.71 -13.26 -18.14
N TRP A 289 13.80 -12.56 -18.83
CA TRP A 289 12.48 -13.12 -19.13
C TRP A 289 12.64 -14.47 -19.87
N PRO A 290 11.91 -15.54 -19.50
CA PRO A 290 10.68 -15.56 -18.69
C PRO A 290 10.86 -15.70 -17.17
N LYS A 291 12.07 -15.59 -16.62
CA LYS A 291 12.27 -15.62 -15.16
C LYS A 291 11.44 -14.53 -14.47
N ALA A 292 10.75 -14.91 -13.39
CA ALA A 292 9.93 -13.98 -12.62
C ALA A 292 10.77 -12.89 -11.95
N VAL A 293 10.28 -11.65 -11.99
CA VAL A 293 10.74 -10.59 -11.09
C VAL A 293 10.40 -11.00 -9.66
N THR A 294 11.36 -10.91 -8.74
CA THR A 294 11.18 -11.31 -7.34
C THR A 294 11.03 -10.08 -6.44
N LYS A 295 10.52 -10.28 -5.22
CA LYS A 295 10.56 -9.25 -4.17
C LYS A 295 12.00 -8.80 -3.94
N GLY A 296 12.16 -7.53 -3.57
CA GLY A 296 13.45 -6.96 -3.23
C GLY A 296 14.17 -7.73 -2.11
N THR A 297 15.50 -7.73 -2.15
CA THR A 297 16.36 -8.43 -1.17
C THR A 297 17.19 -7.43 -0.38
N GLY A 298 17.48 -7.70 0.90
CA GLY A 298 18.30 -6.81 1.72
C GLY A 298 17.59 -5.51 2.15
N SER A 299 16.26 -5.47 2.11
CA SER A 299 15.48 -4.32 2.58
C SER A 299 15.82 -3.95 4.02
N ARG A 300 16.03 -2.65 4.25
CA ARG A 300 16.27 -2.05 5.57
C ARG A 300 14.99 -1.51 6.22
N ALA A 301 13.82 -1.76 5.61
CA ALA A 301 12.55 -1.29 6.12
C ALA A 301 12.27 -1.90 7.52
N PRO A 302 11.76 -1.12 8.49
CA PRO A 302 11.46 -1.62 9.84
C PRO A 302 10.51 -2.82 9.87
N VAL A 303 9.67 -2.97 8.82
CA VAL A 303 8.80 -4.13 8.66
C VAL A 303 9.59 -5.45 8.57
N MET A 304 10.82 -5.42 8.05
CA MET A 304 11.70 -6.59 7.98
C MET A 304 12.21 -7.02 9.36
N GLU A 305 12.30 -6.09 10.33
CA GLU A 305 12.59 -6.46 11.74
C GLU A 305 11.42 -7.21 12.39
N VAL A 306 10.21 -7.06 11.87
CA VAL A 306 9.02 -7.76 12.37
C VAL A 306 8.86 -9.11 11.69
N LEU A 307 8.99 -9.16 10.37
CA LEU A 307 8.63 -10.34 9.57
C LEU A 307 9.82 -11.23 9.22
N GLY A 308 11.02 -10.67 9.09
CA GLY A 308 12.17 -11.36 8.50
C GLY A 308 11.99 -11.64 7.00
N ALA A 309 13.03 -12.19 6.38
CA ALA A 309 12.98 -12.55 4.96
C ALA A 309 12.09 -13.77 4.71
N GLY A 310 11.23 -13.72 3.68
CA GLY A 310 10.44 -14.86 3.21
C GLY A 310 9.26 -15.27 4.09
N SER A 311 8.94 -14.52 5.15
CA SER A 311 7.69 -14.72 5.89
C SER A 311 6.51 -14.32 5.00
N GLU A 312 5.50 -15.17 4.86
CA GLU A 312 4.30 -14.92 4.07
C GLU A 312 3.04 -15.25 4.90
N TRP A 313 1.90 -14.69 4.49
CA TRP A 313 0.61 -15.06 5.07
C TRP A 313 0.24 -16.50 4.73
N GLN A 314 -0.26 -17.23 5.72
CA GLN A 314 -0.78 -18.58 5.60
C GLN A 314 -2.27 -18.57 5.97
N LEU A 315 -3.10 -19.22 5.15
CA LEU A 315 -4.51 -19.40 5.46
C LEU A 315 -4.67 -20.33 6.67
N VAL A 316 -5.46 -19.90 7.65
CA VAL A 316 -5.83 -20.70 8.83
C VAL A 316 -7.22 -21.30 8.64
N GLY A 317 -8.17 -20.53 8.13
CA GLY A 317 -9.51 -20.99 7.82
C GLY A 317 -10.30 -19.97 7.02
N GLU A 318 -11.37 -20.43 6.37
CA GLU A 318 -12.23 -19.64 5.49
C GLU A 318 -13.68 -20.11 5.54
N GLY A 319 -14.58 -19.35 4.90
CA GLY A 319 -16.01 -19.67 4.83
C GLY A 319 -16.85 -19.06 5.97
N TYR A 320 -16.28 -18.10 6.69
CA TYR A 320 -16.96 -17.38 7.77
C TYR A 320 -17.81 -16.23 7.24
N GLY A 321 -18.73 -15.72 8.06
CA GLY A 321 -19.53 -14.53 7.70
C GLY A 321 -18.70 -13.26 7.81
N PHE A 322 -18.09 -13.03 8.98
CA PHE A 322 -17.15 -11.93 9.22
C PHE A 322 -16.33 -12.25 10.47
N THR A 323 -15.01 -12.42 10.29
CA THR A 323 -14.07 -12.78 11.35
C THR A 323 -13.62 -11.54 12.13
N GLU A 324 -13.60 -11.64 13.45
CA GLU A 324 -13.21 -10.55 14.37
C GLU A 324 -12.55 -11.09 15.65
N GLY A 325 -12.19 -10.17 16.54
CA GLY A 325 -11.83 -10.38 17.93
C GLY A 325 -10.88 -11.53 18.21
N PRO A 326 -9.73 -11.68 17.52
CA PRO A 326 -8.84 -12.77 17.82
C PRO A 326 -8.17 -12.54 19.18
N ALA A 327 -8.11 -13.57 20.03
CA ALA A 327 -7.47 -13.54 21.34
C ALA A 327 -6.69 -14.83 21.61
N ALA A 328 -5.48 -14.71 22.18
CA ALA A 328 -4.64 -15.87 22.48
C ALA A 328 -4.67 -16.23 23.97
N ASN A 329 -4.82 -17.52 24.27
CA ASN A 329 -4.72 -18.04 25.63
C ASN A 329 -3.25 -18.22 26.07
N ALA A 330 -3.03 -18.74 27.28
CA ALA A 330 -1.68 -18.89 27.85
C ALA A 330 -0.81 -19.92 27.13
N LYS A 331 -1.44 -20.84 26.39
CA LYS A 331 -0.77 -21.85 25.58
C LYS A 331 -0.39 -21.31 24.19
N GLY A 332 -0.92 -20.14 23.80
CA GLY A 332 -0.78 -19.59 22.45
C GLY A 332 -1.85 -20.07 21.46
N GLU A 333 -2.87 -20.80 21.92
CA GLU A 333 -4.04 -21.13 21.09
C GLU A 333 -4.87 -19.87 20.85
N VAL A 334 -5.36 -19.67 19.63
CA VAL A 334 -6.03 -18.44 19.22
C VAL A 334 -7.53 -18.69 19.08
N PHE A 335 -8.33 -17.81 19.63
CA PHE A 335 -9.79 -17.83 19.51
C PHE A 335 -10.21 -16.64 18.67
N PHE A 336 -11.26 -16.75 17.86
CA PHE A 336 -11.78 -15.63 17.07
C PHE A 336 -13.30 -15.74 16.92
N THR A 337 -13.95 -14.62 16.64
CA THR A 337 -15.40 -14.57 16.44
C THR A 337 -15.77 -14.68 14.97
N ASP A 338 -16.87 -15.37 14.69
CA ASP A 338 -17.60 -15.28 13.42
C ASP A 338 -18.94 -14.61 13.72
N ILE A 339 -18.94 -13.27 13.61
CA ILE A 339 -20.00 -12.41 14.15
C ILE A 339 -21.38 -12.78 13.58
N PRO A 340 -21.58 -12.88 12.25
CA PRO A 340 -22.90 -13.15 11.68
C PRO A 340 -23.44 -14.53 12.05
N ASN A 341 -22.54 -15.52 12.22
CA ASN A 341 -22.91 -16.88 12.58
C ASN A 341 -23.02 -17.12 14.09
N SER A 342 -22.75 -16.09 14.92
CA SER A 342 -22.89 -16.15 16.39
C SER A 342 -22.06 -17.28 17.02
N ARG A 343 -20.80 -17.40 16.58
CA ARG A 343 -19.84 -18.42 17.02
C ARG A 343 -18.51 -17.82 17.45
N ILE A 344 -17.87 -18.51 18.40
CA ILE A 344 -16.44 -18.35 18.69
C ILE A 344 -15.75 -19.64 18.26
N HIS A 345 -14.70 -19.50 17.47
CA HIS A 345 -13.84 -20.60 17.02
C HIS A 345 -12.53 -20.60 17.80
N LYS A 346 -11.91 -21.78 17.89
CA LYS A 346 -10.58 -22.00 18.46
C LYS A 346 -9.66 -22.57 17.38
N VAL A 347 -8.45 -22.05 17.30
CA VAL A 347 -7.31 -22.55 16.54
C VAL A 347 -6.34 -23.18 17.53
N ALA A 348 -6.23 -24.50 17.49
CA ALA A 348 -5.26 -25.26 18.29
C ALA A 348 -3.83 -25.05 17.77
N LEU A 349 -2.83 -25.44 18.56
CA LEU A 349 -1.42 -25.28 18.21
C LEU A 349 -0.99 -26.11 16.98
N ASP A 350 -1.72 -27.17 16.66
CA ASP A 350 -1.53 -27.95 15.44
C ASP A 350 -2.23 -27.34 14.21
N GLY A 351 -2.91 -26.20 14.37
CA GLY A 351 -3.64 -25.50 13.33
C GLY A 351 -5.10 -25.95 13.17
N THR A 352 -5.57 -26.94 13.92
CA THR A 352 -6.97 -27.41 13.85
C THR A 352 -7.92 -26.30 14.29
N VAL A 353 -8.93 -26.02 13.47
CA VAL A 353 -10.00 -25.07 13.80
C VAL A 353 -11.25 -25.82 14.25
N SER A 354 -11.77 -25.48 15.44
CA SER A 354 -13.01 -26.05 15.99
C SER A 354 -13.93 -24.96 16.54
N VAL A 355 -15.23 -25.23 16.68
CA VAL A 355 -16.15 -24.33 17.40
C VAL A 355 -15.88 -24.47 18.89
N PHE A 356 -15.69 -23.35 19.57
CA PHE A 356 -15.54 -23.27 21.03
C PHE A 356 -16.86 -22.94 21.72
N ALA A 357 -17.61 -21.98 21.18
CA ALA A 357 -18.92 -21.60 21.69
C ALA A 357 -19.88 -21.22 20.55
N GLU A 358 -21.15 -21.55 20.72
CA GLU A 358 -22.26 -21.15 19.84
C GLU A 358 -23.24 -20.23 20.58
N ASN A 359 -24.15 -19.60 19.85
CA ASN A 359 -25.15 -18.68 20.40
C ASN A 359 -24.53 -17.56 21.23
N THR A 360 -23.42 -17.02 20.74
CA THR A 360 -22.55 -16.09 21.50
C THR A 360 -23.12 -14.68 21.65
N GLY A 361 -24.38 -14.47 21.25
CA GLY A 361 -24.99 -13.14 21.19
C GLY A 361 -24.26 -12.23 20.20
N LYS A 362 -23.78 -12.77 19.07
CA LYS A 362 -22.94 -12.05 18.10
C LYS A 362 -21.69 -11.45 18.76
N ALA A 363 -20.95 -12.28 19.50
CA ALA A 363 -19.70 -11.87 20.13
C ALA A 363 -18.76 -11.22 19.10
N ASN A 364 -18.15 -10.09 19.46
CA ASN A 364 -17.20 -9.33 18.63
C ASN A 364 -15.77 -9.42 19.21
N GLY A 365 -15.26 -8.38 19.88
CA GLY A 365 -13.93 -8.39 20.49
C GLY A 365 -13.82 -9.45 21.60
N LEU A 366 -12.66 -10.11 21.65
CA LEU A 366 -12.32 -11.10 22.67
C LEU A 366 -11.04 -10.70 23.41
N MET A 367 -10.93 -11.11 24.67
CA MET A 367 -9.68 -11.02 25.44
C MET A 367 -9.63 -12.09 26.53
N PHE A 368 -8.46 -12.68 26.78
CA PHE A 368 -8.27 -13.54 27.95
C PHE A 368 -7.96 -12.73 29.21
N GLY A 369 -8.62 -13.06 30.31
CA GLY A 369 -8.35 -12.50 31.63
C GLY A 369 -7.18 -13.16 32.36
N PRO A 370 -6.67 -12.52 33.44
CA PRO A 370 -5.64 -13.12 34.30
C PRO A 370 -6.13 -14.38 35.03
N ASP A 371 -7.45 -14.60 35.11
CA ASP A 371 -8.09 -15.80 35.64
C ASP A 371 -8.23 -16.94 34.60
N GLY A 372 -7.74 -16.73 33.37
CA GLY A 372 -7.78 -17.71 32.28
C GLY A 372 -9.12 -17.80 31.55
N ARG A 373 -10.14 -17.03 31.93
CA ARG A 373 -11.42 -16.97 31.21
C ARG A 373 -11.31 -16.14 29.93
N LEU A 374 -12.12 -16.48 28.94
CA LEU A 374 -12.26 -15.72 27.69
C LEU A 374 -13.40 -14.72 27.82
N PHE A 375 -13.10 -13.43 27.86
CA PHE A 375 -14.08 -12.35 27.87
C PHE A 375 -14.46 -11.97 26.45
N ALA A 376 -15.73 -11.58 26.25
CA ALA A 376 -16.28 -11.24 24.95
C ALA A 376 -17.27 -10.06 25.02
N CYS A 377 -17.23 -9.22 23.99
CA CYS A 377 -18.25 -8.22 23.67
C CYS A 377 -19.45 -8.91 23.00
N ALA A 378 -20.49 -9.30 23.75
CA ALA A 378 -21.69 -9.95 23.23
C ALA A 378 -22.69 -8.90 22.67
N ASN A 379 -22.34 -8.33 21.52
CA ASN A 379 -22.97 -7.13 20.96
C ASN A 379 -24.48 -7.25 20.74
N GLY A 380 -24.96 -8.40 20.28
CA GLY A 380 -26.38 -8.65 20.06
C GLY A 380 -27.22 -8.54 21.34
N ASN A 381 -26.62 -8.74 22.50
CA ASN A 381 -27.28 -8.68 23.81
C ASN A 381 -26.90 -7.43 24.62
N LYS A 382 -25.99 -6.59 24.10
CA LYS A 382 -25.42 -5.43 24.82
C LYS A 382 -24.77 -5.83 26.16
N GLN A 383 -24.03 -6.94 26.16
CA GLN A 383 -23.43 -7.54 27.35
C GLN A 383 -21.93 -7.72 27.18
N ILE A 384 -21.22 -7.66 28.31
CA ILE A 384 -19.89 -8.26 28.44
C ILE A 384 -20.07 -9.59 29.13
N VAL A 385 -19.53 -10.64 28.52
CA VAL A 385 -19.62 -12.02 29.03
C VAL A 385 -18.23 -12.62 29.20
N ALA A 386 -18.13 -13.67 30.00
CA ALA A 386 -16.93 -14.48 30.13
C ALA A 386 -17.26 -15.97 29.97
N TYR A 387 -16.39 -16.70 29.30
CA TYR A 387 -16.44 -18.14 29.09
C TYR A 387 -15.34 -18.82 29.89
N ASP A 388 -15.67 -19.92 30.58
CA ASP A 388 -14.68 -20.82 31.17
C ASP A 388 -14.02 -21.74 30.12
N GLU A 389 -13.07 -22.58 30.53
CA GLU A 389 -12.36 -23.49 29.61
C GLU A 389 -13.29 -24.50 28.90
N ALA A 390 -14.46 -24.77 29.48
CA ALA A 390 -15.49 -25.64 28.91
C ALA A 390 -16.48 -24.89 27.98
N GLY A 391 -16.30 -23.58 27.79
CA GLY A 391 -17.19 -22.75 26.97
C GLY A 391 -18.49 -22.37 27.68
N LYS A 392 -18.59 -22.52 29.00
CA LYS A 392 -19.77 -22.08 29.76
C LYS A 392 -19.72 -20.58 29.99
N MET A 393 -20.79 -19.90 29.59
CA MET A 393 -20.92 -18.44 29.65
C MET A 393 -21.42 -17.94 31.02
N SER A 394 -20.91 -16.79 31.44
CA SER A 394 -21.43 -15.96 32.54
C SER A 394 -21.46 -14.48 32.14
N VAL A 395 -22.47 -13.74 32.58
CA VAL A 395 -22.60 -12.30 32.33
C VAL A 395 -21.74 -11.52 33.34
N ILE A 396 -20.95 -10.57 32.84
CA ILE A 396 -20.06 -9.71 33.63
C ILE A 396 -20.66 -8.30 33.78
N ALA A 397 -21.22 -7.76 32.68
CA ALA A 397 -21.90 -6.47 32.68
C ALA A 397 -22.97 -6.43 31.60
N GLU A 398 -23.97 -5.57 31.79
CA GLU A 398 -25.08 -5.38 30.85
C GLU A 398 -25.24 -3.91 30.46
N GLY A 399 -25.92 -3.65 29.33
CA GLY A 399 -26.27 -2.31 28.87
C GLY A 399 -25.10 -1.53 28.30
N ILE A 400 -24.13 -2.21 27.67
CA ILE A 400 -22.99 -1.59 26.99
C ILE A 400 -23.05 -1.98 25.51
N GLU A 401 -23.02 -1.00 24.60
CA GLU A 401 -23.00 -1.26 23.14
C GLU A 401 -21.57 -1.43 22.65
N SER A 402 -20.95 -2.50 23.14
CA SER A 402 -19.51 -2.73 23.04
C SER A 402 -19.01 -3.01 21.61
N ASN A 403 -17.71 -2.83 21.37
CA ASN A 403 -17.03 -3.36 20.19
C ASN A 403 -15.82 -4.24 20.56
N ASP A 404 -14.80 -3.66 21.17
CA ASP A 404 -13.59 -4.37 21.63
C ASP A 404 -13.35 -4.14 23.12
N LEU A 405 -12.52 -4.99 23.72
CA LEU A 405 -12.18 -4.93 25.14
C LEU A 405 -10.73 -5.32 25.42
N CYS A 406 -10.19 -4.80 26.52
CA CYS A 406 -8.95 -5.30 27.10
C CYS A 406 -9.07 -5.43 28.61
N ILE A 407 -8.30 -6.33 29.20
CA ILE A 407 -8.29 -6.60 30.64
C ILE A 407 -6.87 -6.53 31.18
N GLY A 408 -6.68 -5.77 32.25
CA GLY A 408 -5.40 -5.66 32.95
C GLY A 408 -5.17 -6.81 33.92
N GLN A 409 -3.93 -6.92 34.43
CA GLN A 409 -3.57 -7.94 35.41
C GLN A 409 -4.33 -7.76 36.73
N ASN A 410 -4.70 -6.53 37.07
CA ASN A 410 -5.56 -6.20 38.21
C ASN A 410 -7.04 -6.60 38.01
N GLY A 411 -7.41 -7.13 36.84
CA GLY A 411 -8.76 -7.54 36.48
C GLY A 411 -9.69 -6.39 36.06
N ASN A 412 -9.21 -5.15 35.94
CA ASN A 412 -10.00 -4.07 35.35
C ASN A 412 -10.19 -4.33 33.85
N LEU A 413 -11.43 -4.21 33.38
CA LEU A 413 -11.77 -4.26 31.97
C LEU A 413 -11.99 -2.83 31.44
N TYR A 414 -11.41 -2.55 30.28
CA TYR A 414 -11.73 -1.38 29.48
C TYR A 414 -12.46 -1.83 28.21
N VAL A 415 -13.54 -1.14 27.87
CA VAL A 415 -14.44 -1.53 26.77
C VAL A 415 -14.77 -0.31 25.91
N THR A 416 -14.66 -0.45 24.59
CA THR A 416 -15.12 0.60 23.67
C THR A 416 -16.61 0.47 23.38
N ASP A 417 -17.31 1.61 23.39
CA ASP A 417 -18.72 1.74 23.06
C ASP A 417 -18.87 2.76 21.90
N PRO A 418 -18.70 2.30 20.64
CA PRO A 418 -18.70 3.19 19.49
C PRO A 418 -20.00 3.99 19.29
N PRO A 419 -21.21 3.42 19.43
CA PRO A 419 -22.45 4.17 19.26
C PRO A 419 -22.58 5.39 20.16
N HIS A 420 -22.06 5.30 21.40
CA HIS A 420 -22.08 6.40 22.36
C HIS A 420 -20.78 7.21 22.42
N LYS A 421 -19.76 6.83 21.62
CA LYS A 421 -18.41 7.42 21.63
C LYS A 421 -17.74 7.35 23.01
N GLN A 422 -17.94 6.24 23.71
CA GLN A 422 -17.51 6.07 25.10
C GLN A 422 -16.42 5.01 25.24
N VAL A 423 -15.65 5.14 26.32
CA VAL A 423 -14.82 4.06 26.87
C VAL A 423 -15.28 3.80 28.30
N TRP A 424 -15.61 2.55 28.58
CA TRP A 424 -16.03 2.09 29.90
C TRP A 424 -14.87 1.48 30.68
N LEU A 425 -14.90 1.63 32.00
CA LEU A 425 -14.16 0.84 32.97
C LEU A 425 -15.15 -0.07 33.69
N ILE A 426 -14.81 -1.36 33.81
CA ILE A 426 -15.54 -2.34 34.64
C ILE A 426 -14.54 -2.98 35.59
N LYS A 427 -14.77 -2.83 36.89
CA LYS A 427 -13.88 -3.37 37.93
C LYS A 427 -14.26 -4.82 38.28
N PRO A 428 -13.34 -5.61 38.89
CA PRO A 428 -13.63 -6.99 39.32
C PRO A 428 -14.82 -7.15 40.26
N ASN A 429 -15.17 -6.10 41.01
CA ASN A 429 -16.32 -6.08 41.92
C ASN A 429 -17.67 -5.80 41.19
N GLY A 430 -17.66 -5.63 39.86
CA GLY A 430 -18.84 -5.34 39.05
C GLY A 430 -19.19 -3.86 38.92
N GLU A 431 -18.47 -2.95 39.59
CA GLU A 431 -18.64 -1.50 39.41
C GLU A 431 -18.26 -1.10 37.98
N LYS A 432 -19.14 -0.35 37.29
CA LYS A 432 -18.89 0.18 35.96
C LYS A 432 -19.02 1.70 35.90
N SER A 433 -18.13 2.35 35.16
CA SER A 433 -18.15 3.80 34.93
C SER A 433 -17.65 4.12 33.52
N VAL A 434 -18.09 5.26 32.98
CA VAL A 434 -17.53 5.81 31.75
C VAL A 434 -16.27 6.59 32.10
N VAL A 435 -15.14 6.27 31.46
CA VAL A 435 -13.83 6.90 31.68
C VAL A 435 -13.38 7.78 30.52
N ASP A 436 -14.09 7.75 29.39
CA ASP A 436 -14.04 8.76 28.34
C ASP A 436 -15.41 8.86 27.66
N THR A 437 -15.90 10.08 27.45
CA THR A 437 -17.17 10.37 26.76
C THR A 437 -16.96 10.99 25.38
N ASN A 438 -15.71 11.29 25.03
CA ASN A 438 -15.24 11.93 23.80
C ASN A 438 -16.27 12.83 23.06
N ASP A 439 -16.88 13.76 23.78
CA ASP A 439 -18.07 14.47 23.29
C ASP A 439 -17.74 15.63 22.33
N LYS A 440 -16.49 16.12 22.27
CA LYS A 440 -16.18 17.39 21.59
C LYS A 440 -14.95 17.49 20.67
N SER A 441 -13.91 16.64 20.76
CA SER A 441 -12.72 16.78 19.86
C SER A 441 -11.70 15.63 19.81
N GLY A 442 -12.01 14.39 20.25
CA GLY A 442 -11.07 13.25 20.13
C GLY A 442 -11.60 12.12 19.24
N ILE A 443 -11.59 10.89 19.73
CA ILE A 443 -12.08 9.65 19.11
C ILE A 443 -13.51 9.69 18.52
N ALA A 444 -13.65 9.87 17.21
CA ALA A 444 -14.94 9.90 16.53
C ALA A 444 -15.70 8.56 16.59
N PHE A 445 -14.97 7.44 16.59
CA PHE A 445 -15.54 6.09 16.69
C PHE A 445 -14.56 5.16 17.42
N PRO A 446 -14.67 5.01 18.77
CA PRO A 446 -13.76 4.15 19.54
C PRO A 446 -13.93 2.70 19.12
N ASN A 447 -12.83 2.07 18.71
CA ASN A 447 -12.85 0.71 18.19
C ASN A 447 -11.87 -0.20 18.93
N GLY A 448 -10.75 -0.61 18.33
CA GLY A 448 -9.76 -1.44 19.02
C GLY A 448 -9.19 -0.77 20.26
N ILE A 449 -8.90 -1.59 21.28
CA ILE A 449 -8.42 -1.11 22.58
C ILE A 449 -7.41 -2.07 23.19
N ARG A 450 -6.26 -1.55 23.65
CA ARG A 450 -5.19 -2.36 24.29
C ARG A 450 -4.44 -1.60 25.36
N LEU A 451 -3.79 -2.36 26.25
CA LEU A 451 -2.84 -1.84 27.23
C LEU A 451 -1.43 -1.86 26.66
N SER A 452 -0.59 -0.89 27.05
CA SER A 452 0.86 -1.01 26.86
C SER A 452 1.40 -2.26 27.60
N PRO A 453 2.58 -2.80 27.23
CA PRO A 453 3.10 -4.01 27.87
C PRO A 453 3.34 -3.85 29.37
N ASP A 454 3.65 -2.62 29.81
CA ASP A 454 3.81 -2.26 31.22
C ASP A 454 2.50 -1.85 31.92
N GLN A 455 1.38 -1.89 31.20
CA GLN A 455 0.03 -1.52 31.65
C GLN A 455 -0.08 -0.08 32.19
N SER A 456 0.86 0.79 31.82
CA SER A 456 0.81 2.22 32.19
C SER A 456 -0.11 3.04 31.29
N LEU A 457 -0.31 2.59 30.04
CA LEU A 457 -1.12 3.26 29.04
C LEU A 457 -2.32 2.43 28.62
N LEU A 458 -3.45 3.12 28.40
CA LEU A 458 -4.55 2.63 27.59
C LEU A 458 -4.46 3.24 26.19
N LEU A 459 -4.60 2.42 25.16
CA LEU A 459 -4.53 2.79 23.76
C LEU A 459 -5.88 2.50 23.10
N VAL A 460 -6.46 3.49 22.42
CA VAL A 460 -7.79 3.39 21.82
C VAL A 460 -7.76 3.88 20.38
N ALA A 461 -8.13 3.03 19.42
CA ALA A 461 -8.22 3.40 18.01
C ALA A 461 -9.44 4.28 17.75
N ASP A 462 -9.24 5.30 16.91
CA ASP A 462 -10.33 6.02 16.27
C ASP A 462 -10.51 5.52 14.84
N MET A 463 -11.52 4.67 14.62
CA MET A 463 -11.80 4.08 13.30
C MET A 463 -12.02 5.14 12.22
N ARG A 464 -12.68 6.24 12.59
CA ARG A 464 -13.03 7.34 11.70
C ARG A 464 -11.99 8.47 11.71
N GLY A 465 -10.97 8.35 12.56
CA GLY A 465 -9.90 9.32 12.68
C GLY A 465 -8.60 8.87 12.03
N GLN A 466 -7.55 9.64 12.27
CA GLN A 466 -6.18 9.37 11.82
C GLN A 466 -5.24 9.03 12.98
N PHE A 467 -5.77 8.73 14.16
CA PHE A 467 -4.96 8.47 15.35
C PHE A 467 -5.43 7.26 16.15
N VAL A 468 -4.47 6.53 16.72
CA VAL A 468 -4.69 5.87 18.01
C VAL A 468 -4.37 6.86 19.12
N TRP A 469 -5.25 6.93 20.11
CA TRP A 469 -5.15 7.80 21.26
C TRP A 469 -4.56 7.05 22.46
N SER A 470 -3.70 7.72 23.22
CA SER A 470 -3.13 7.17 24.45
C SER A 470 -3.65 7.90 25.68
N TYR A 471 -3.78 7.18 26.79
CA TYR A 471 -4.15 7.69 28.11
C TYR A 471 -3.21 7.12 29.15
N HIS A 472 -2.88 7.89 30.18
CA HIS A 472 -2.27 7.36 31.39
C HIS A 472 -3.35 6.72 32.27
N ILE A 473 -3.10 5.50 32.72
CA ILE A 473 -3.99 4.79 33.65
C ILE A 473 -3.61 5.18 35.08
N GLN A 474 -4.58 5.70 35.83
CA GLN A 474 -4.41 6.01 37.25
C GLN A 474 -4.59 4.75 38.11
N PRO A 475 -4.09 4.74 39.37
CA PRO A 475 -4.22 3.59 40.27
C PRO A 475 -5.66 3.10 40.50
N ASP A 476 -6.66 3.98 40.40
CA ASP A 476 -8.08 3.64 40.53
C ASP A 476 -8.73 3.16 39.23
N GLY A 477 -7.97 3.13 38.12
CA GLY A 477 -8.40 2.75 36.79
C GLY A 477 -8.90 3.91 35.93
N THR A 478 -9.03 5.13 36.46
CA THR A 478 -9.43 6.31 35.67
C THR A 478 -8.32 6.73 34.70
N LEU A 479 -8.68 7.56 33.72
CA LEU A 479 -7.80 7.93 32.62
C LEU A 479 -7.42 9.42 32.67
N THR A 480 -6.15 9.72 32.43
CA THR A 480 -5.63 11.09 32.30
C THR A 480 -4.69 11.21 31.10
N ALA A 481 -4.17 12.42 30.83
CA ALA A 481 -3.17 12.67 29.79
C ALA A 481 -3.55 12.15 28.39
N LYS A 482 -4.84 12.25 28.03
CA LYS A 482 -5.33 11.89 26.70
C LYS A 482 -4.59 12.69 25.62
N GLN A 483 -3.99 12.00 24.66
CA GLN A 483 -3.29 12.62 23.54
C GLN A 483 -3.32 11.74 22.27
N PRO A 484 -3.28 12.34 21.07
CA PRO A 484 -3.02 11.58 19.85
C PRO A 484 -1.61 10.98 19.93
N TYR A 485 -1.47 9.70 19.59
CA TYR A 485 -0.23 8.96 19.80
C TYR A 485 0.33 8.35 18.51
N HIS A 486 -0.39 7.41 17.89
CA HIS A 486 0.02 6.83 16.60
C HIS A 486 -0.71 7.54 15.46
N HIS A 487 0.00 8.32 14.65
CA HIS A 487 -0.55 8.91 13.41
C HIS A 487 -0.67 7.82 12.33
N LEU A 488 -1.88 7.58 11.84
CA LEU A 488 -2.19 6.54 10.87
C LEU A 488 -2.29 7.15 9.46
N ARG A 489 -1.68 6.48 8.47
CA ARG A 489 -1.89 6.81 7.06
C ARG A 489 -3.33 6.49 6.68
N ILE A 490 -3.98 7.45 6.03
CA ILE A 490 -5.23 7.25 5.29
C ILE A 490 -4.88 7.00 3.83
N VAL A 491 -5.49 5.99 3.22
CA VAL A 491 -5.28 5.65 1.80
C VAL A 491 -5.96 6.72 0.94
N ASP A 492 -5.34 7.12 -0.16
CA ASP A 492 -5.92 8.09 -1.09
C ASP A 492 -7.33 7.66 -1.53
N GLY A 493 -8.25 8.63 -1.62
CA GLY A 493 -9.67 8.40 -1.89
C GLY A 493 -10.52 7.94 -0.69
N LEU A 494 -9.92 7.70 0.47
CA LEU A 494 -10.63 7.46 1.73
C LEU A 494 -10.57 8.68 2.64
N MET A 495 -11.55 8.79 3.54
CA MET A 495 -11.65 9.90 4.51
C MET A 495 -11.28 9.49 5.93
N GLU A 496 -11.10 8.18 6.16
CA GLU A 496 -10.95 7.57 7.48
C GLU A 496 -9.85 6.51 7.43
N SER A 497 -9.16 6.27 8.54
CA SER A 497 -8.13 5.22 8.59
C SER A 497 -8.72 3.82 8.51
N GLY A 498 -9.96 3.64 8.98
CA GLY A 498 -10.57 2.33 9.21
C GLY A 498 -9.85 1.57 10.32
N ALA A 499 -9.26 2.29 11.29
CA ALA A 499 -8.58 1.68 12.42
C ALA A 499 -9.54 0.81 13.22
N ASP A 500 -9.16 -0.46 13.40
CA ASP A 500 -10.03 -1.44 14.01
C ASP A 500 -9.27 -2.12 15.15
N GLY A 501 -9.14 -3.44 15.16
CA GLY A 501 -8.37 -4.17 16.15
C GLY A 501 -6.87 -3.88 16.19
N MET A 502 -6.25 -4.14 17.35
CA MET A 502 -4.83 -3.88 17.56
C MET A 502 -4.16 -4.87 18.52
N THR A 503 -2.84 -4.96 18.49
CA THR A 503 -2.04 -5.77 19.40
C THR A 503 -0.66 -5.15 19.64
N LEU A 504 0.11 -5.68 20.59
CA LEU A 504 1.45 -5.19 20.92
C LEU A 504 2.46 -6.33 20.99
N ASP A 505 3.71 -6.02 20.65
CA ASP A 505 4.86 -6.90 20.90
C ASP A 505 5.58 -6.57 22.22
N SER A 506 6.51 -7.45 22.60
CA SER A 506 7.32 -7.34 23.82
C SER A 506 8.31 -6.16 23.81
N ARG A 507 8.50 -5.49 22.67
CA ARG A 507 9.29 -4.27 22.53
C ARG A 507 8.43 -3.01 22.65
N GLY A 508 7.12 -3.16 22.86
CA GLY A 508 6.18 -2.02 22.96
C GLY A 508 5.79 -1.43 21.61
N ARG A 509 5.99 -2.16 20.49
CA ARG A 509 5.43 -1.74 19.20
C ARG A 509 3.94 -2.01 19.18
N LEU A 510 3.17 -1.00 18.76
CA LEU A 510 1.73 -1.08 18.58
C LEU A 510 1.42 -1.42 17.13
N TYR A 511 0.61 -2.44 16.90
CA TYR A 511 0.14 -2.89 15.60
C TYR A 511 -1.36 -2.69 15.48
N VAL A 512 -1.82 -1.99 14.45
CA VAL A 512 -3.21 -1.58 14.27
C VAL A 512 -3.67 -1.97 12.87
N THR A 513 -4.79 -2.69 12.76
CA THR A 513 -5.41 -2.97 11.47
C THR A 513 -6.06 -1.72 10.91
N THR A 514 -5.81 -1.42 9.63
CA THR A 514 -6.42 -0.27 8.93
C THR A 514 -6.70 -0.60 7.46
N HIS A 515 -7.30 0.35 6.72
CA HIS A 515 -7.45 0.23 5.26
C HIS A 515 -6.12 0.00 4.52
N ALA A 516 -5.03 0.58 5.01
CA ALA A 516 -3.70 0.50 4.39
C ALA A 516 -2.98 -0.83 4.65
N GLY A 517 -3.35 -1.57 5.70
CA GLY A 517 -2.64 -2.75 6.20
C GLY A 517 -2.54 -2.75 7.72
N ILE A 518 -1.61 -3.53 8.29
CA ILE A 518 -1.31 -3.45 9.72
C ILE A 518 -0.23 -2.38 9.90
N GLN A 519 -0.65 -1.18 10.28
CA GLN A 519 0.27 -0.08 10.57
C GLN A 519 0.88 -0.30 11.95
N PHE A 520 2.16 0.03 12.11
CA PHE A 520 2.79 -0.05 13.42
C PHE A 520 3.72 1.12 13.72
N CYS A 521 3.76 1.48 15.01
CA CYS A 521 4.66 2.45 15.58
C CYS A 521 5.43 1.86 16.76
N ASP A 522 6.54 2.48 17.11
CA ASP A 522 7.28 2.16 18.33
C ASP A 522 6.67 2.81 19.58
N GLN A 523 7.31 2.59 20.72
CA GLN A 523 6.91 3.13 22.03
C GLN A 523 7.04 4.66 22.11
N ALA A 524 7.69 5.33 21.16
CA ALA A 524 7.70 6.79 21.07
C ALA A 524 6.60 7.32 20.13
N GLY A 525 5.77 6.44 19.55
CA GLY A 525 4.73 6.80 18.58
C GLY A 525 5.28 7.03 17.17
N ARG A 526 6.56 6.73 16.89
CA ARG A 526 7.14 6.92 15.56
C ARG A 526 6.59 5.86 14.61
N VAL A 527 5.97 6.29 13.52
CA VAL A 527 5.37 5.39 12.51
C VAL A 527 6.47 4.64 11.77
N ASN A 528 6.59 3.34 12.01
CA ASN A 528 7.71 2.54 11.50
C ASN A 528 7.40 1.77 10.22
N GLY A 529 6.16 1.28 10.04
CA GLY A 529 5.87 0.45 8.88
C GLY A 529 4.42 0.04 8.72
N ILE A 530 4.15 -0.62 7.60
CA ILE A 530 2.85 -1.18 7.24
C ILE A 530 3.06 -2.60 6.72
N ILE A 531 2.49 -3.59 7.41
CA ILE A 531 2.46 -4.98 6.94
C ILE A 531 1.29 -5.12 5.97
N ALA A 532 1.53 -5.74 4.82
CA ALA A 532 0.52 -5.89 3.77
C ALA A 532 -0.63 -6.79 4.22
N LYS A 533 -1.84 -6.49 3.73
CA LYS A 533 -3.04 -7.28 3.99
C LYS A 533 -2.93 -8.67 3.34
N PRO A 534 -3.45 -9.74 3.97
CA PRO A 534 -3.52 -11.05 3.34
C PRO A 534 -4.52 -11.09 2.16
N GLN A 535 -5.55 -10.25 2.16
CA GLN A 535 -6.49 -10.10 1.03
C GLN A 535 -7.11 -8.69 0.94
N ARG A 536 -7.68 -8.34 -0.22
CA ARG A 536 -8.38 -7.06 -0.48
C ARG A 536 -9.80 -7.01 0.12
N LYS A 537 -9.96 -7.41 1.37
CA LYS A 537 -11.21 -7.26 2.17
C LYS A 537 -10.94 -6.45 3.43
N TRP A 538 -11.97 -6.13 4.21
CA TRP A 538 -11.81 -5.47 5.51
C TRP A 538 -10.85 -6.26 6.40
N LEU A 539 -9.80 -5.62 6.91
CA LEU A 539 -8.85 -6.22 7.85
C LEU A 539 -9.31 -5.77 9.23
N ALA A 540 -9.95 -6.69 9.95
CA ALA A 540 -10.76 -6.37 11.11
C ALA A 540 -9.90 -6.31 12.37
N ASN A 541 -9.15 -7.38 12.68
CA ASN A 541 -8.45 -7.45 13.96
C ASN A 541 -7.23 -8.36 13.90
N VAL A 542 -6.35 -8.27 14.91
CA VAL A 542 -5.03 -8.89 14.91
C VAL A 542 -4.59 -9.29 16.33
N VAL A 543 -3.91 -10.43 16.47
CA VAL A 543 -3.31 -10.87 17.73
C VAL A 543 -2.06 -11.70 17.49
N PHE A 544 -1.11 -11.68 18.42
CA PHE A 544 -0.03 -12.65 18.44
C PHE A 544 -0.46 -13.95 19.15
N GLY A 545 -0.07 -15.09 18.58
CA GLY A 545 -0.33 -16.42 19.10
C GLY A 545 0.75 -17.42 18.69
N GLY A 546 0.40 -18.71 18.72
CA GLY A 546 1.37 -19.81 18.59
C GLY A 546 2.12 -20.04 19.89
N SER A 547 2.77 -21.20 20.03
CA SER A 547 3.40 -21.64 21.29
C SER A 547 4.46 -20.70 21.84
N ASN A 548 5.03 -19.84 20.98
CA ASN A 548 6.06 -18.85 21.32
C ASN A 548 5.57 -17.40 21.21
N PHE A 549 4.30 -17.17 20.92
CA PHE A 549 3.70 -15.85 20.64
C PHE A 549 4.37 -15.11 19.47
N ASP A 550 4.95 -15.84 18.52
CA ASP A 550 5.69 -15.33 17.37
C ASP A 550 4.99 -15.62 16.03
N GLU A 551 3.68 -15.83 16.09
CA GLU A 551 2.79 -15.88 14.93
C GLU A 551 1.75 -14.77 15.05
N LEU A 552 1.68 -13.88 14.06
CA LEU A 552 0.67 -12.84 13.96
C LEU A 552 -0.55 -13.40 13.24
N TYR A 553 -1.69 -13.51 13.94
CA TYR A 553 -2.97 -13.92 13.41
C TYR A 553 -3.79 -12.68 13.02
N ALA A 554 -4.44 -12.74 11.86
CA ALA A 554 -5.24 -11.64 11.32
C ALA A 554 -6.62 -12.13 10.87
N CYS A 555 -7.66 -11.48 11.37
CA CYS A 555 -9.03 -11.63 10.91
C CYS A 555 -9.25 -10.66 9.75
N ASN A 556 -9.46 -11.17 8.53
CA ASN A 556 -9.61 -10.34 7.34
C ASN A 556 -10.86 -10.77 6.58
N GLY A 557 -12.00 -10.15 6.84
CA GLY A 557 -13.26 -10.43 6.15
C GLY A 557 -13.81 -11.81 6.53
N ASP A 558 -13.85 -12.74 5.58
CA ASP A 558 -14.41 -14.09 5.72
C ASP A 558 -13.36 -15.17 6.02
N LYS A 559 -12.13 -14.76 6.36
CA LYS A 559 -10.98 -15.65 6.54
C LYS A 559 -10.09 -15.21 7.69
N VAL A 560 -9.40 -16.19 8.29
CA VAL A 560 -8.32 -15.98 9.26
C VAL A 560 -7.01 -16.41 8.62
N PHE A 561 -5.97 -15.60 8.82
CA PHE A 561 -4.61 -15.88 8.38
C PHE A 561 -3.65 -15.85 9.56
N LYS A 562 -2.49 -16.48 9.39
CA LYS A 562 -1.36 -16.33 10.30
C LYS A 562 -0.08 -16.04 9.54
N ARG A 563 0.88 -15.40 10.19
CA ARG A 563 2.19 -15.10 9.62
C ARG A 563 3.27 -15.13 10.68
N LYS A 564 4.40 -15.76 10.36
CA LYS A 564 5.54 -15.85 11.28
C LYS A 564 6.18 -14.48 11.48
N THR A 565 6.54 -14.17 12.72
CA THR A 565 7.27 -12.96 13.09
C THR A 565 8.60 -13.27 13.76
N GLN A 566 9.52 -12.31 13.72
CA GLN A 566 10.80 -12.30 14.45
C GLN A 566 10.64 -11.77 15.87
N VAL A 567 9.46 -11.28 16.21
CA VAL A 567 9.12 -10.70 17.50
C VAL A 567 7.97 -11.43 18.14
N LYS A 568 7.83 -11.25 19.46
CA LYS A 568 6.85 -11.93 20.28
C LYS A 568 5.80 -10.97 20.77
N GLY A 569 4.55 -11.39 20.72
CA GLY A 569 3.44 -10.68 21.33
C GLY A 569 3.50 -10.66 22.85
N VAL A 570 2.68 -9.80 23.43
CA VAL A 570 2.39 -9.78 24.86
C VAL A 570 0.89 -9.96 25.09
N ARG A 571 0.54 -10.60 26.22
CA ARG A 571 -0.84 -10.65 26.69
C ARG A 571 -0.97 -9.75 27.91
N SER A 572 -2.06 -8.99 27.99
CA SER A 572 -2.33 -8.13 29.14
C SER A 572 -2.68 -8.92 30.41
N ALA A 573 -3.07 -10.20 30.25
CA ALA A 573 -3.27 -11.14 31.35
C ALA A 573 -1.95 -11.60 32.03
N ASP A 574 -0.81 -11.45 31.36
CA ASP A 574 0.50 -11.80 31.91
C ASP A 574 1.06 -10.67 32.79
N ALA A 575 2.13 -10.96 33.53
CA ALA A 575 2.83 -9.97 34.33
C ALA A 575 3.32 -8.79 33.44
N PRO A 576 3.13 -7.52 33.87
CA PRO A 576 3.58 -6.36 33.10
C PRO A 576 5.06 -6.42 32.74
N ILE A 577 5.38 -6.07 31.49
CA ILE A 577 6.74 -6.04 30.96
C ILE A 577 7.10 -4.59 30.66
N LYS A 578 8.13 -4.08 31.33
CA LYS A 578 8.69 -2.76 31.01
C LYS A 578 9.46 -2.84 29.69
N PRO A 579 9.03 -2.17 28.61
CA PRO A 579 9.78 -2.16 27.36
C PRO A 579 11.14 -1.48 27.53
N GLU A 580 12.09 -1.82 26.65
CA GLU A 580 13.37 -1.11 26.59
C GLU A 580 13.13 0.36 26.25
N LYS A 581 13.94 1.25 26.85
CA LYS A 581 13.88 2.68 26.54
C LYS A 581 14.15 2.89 25.04
N PRO A 582 13.30 3.64 24.31
CA PRO A 582 13.50 3.88 22.89
C PRO A 582 14.84 4.55 22.60
N ARG A 583 15.52 4.12 21.53
CA ARG A 583 16.68 4.82 20.99
C ARG A 583 16.19 5.98 20.12
N LEU A 584 16.70 7.19 20.39
CA LEU A 584 16.38 8.39 19.62
C LEU A 584 17.01 8.32 18.23
#